data_AF-A0A7W2UML2-F1
#
_entry.id   AF-A0A7W2UML2-F1
#
_cell.length_a   1.000
_cell.length_b   1.000
_cell.length_c   1.000
_cell.angle_alpha   90.00
_cell.angle_beta   90.00
_cell.angle_gamma   90.00
#
_symmetry.space_group_name_H-M   'P 1'
#
loop_
_entity.id
_entity.type
_entity.pdbx_description
1 polymer ?
#
loop_
_entity_poly.entity_id
_entity_poly.type
_entity_poly.pdbx_seq_one_letter_code
_entity_poly.pdbx_strand_id
1 'polypeptide(L)' 'MALRFLGTTSEHGNCPTLYEIEETGDLVVQGELLTDPKHLAQLRDIKESEAFVVVPRELLTRYAPKE' A
#
# COMPACT_ATOMS: atom_id res chain seq x y z
N MET A 1 12.11 -12.64 -8.17
CA MET A 1 11.08 -11.83 -7.51
C MET A 1 11.78 -10.74 -6.75
N ALA A 2 11.99 -9.60 -7.42
CA ALA A 2 12.67 -8.45 -6.83
C ALA A 2 11.66 -7.32 -6.60
N LEU A 3 11.72 -6.70 -5.42
CA LEU A 3 10.93 -5.51 -5.11
C LEU A 3 11.79 -4.27 -5.38
N ARG A 4 11.30 -3.41 -6.26
CA ARG A 4 11.88 -2.09 -6.50
C ARG A 4 11.21 -1.07 -5.59
N PHE A 5 12.01 -0.37 -4.79
CA PHE A 5 11.51 0.74 -3.98
C PHE A 5 11.12 1.91 -4.88
N LEU A 6 9.88 2.39 -4.75
CA LEU A 6 9.39 3.55 -5.50
C LEU A 6 9.42 4.83 -4.66
N GLY A 7 9.12 4.73 -3.37
CA GLY A 7 9.15 5.89 -2.49
C GLY A 7 8.46 5.69 -1.16
N THR A 8 8.62 6.68 -0.29
CA THR A 8 7.97 6.72 1.02
C THR A 8 7.64 8.15 1.38
N THR A 9 6.55 8.32 2.12
CA THR A 9 6.16 9.59 2.73
C THR A 9 6.45 9.59 4.23
N SER A 10 7.18 8.58 4.71
CA SER A 10 7.62 8.49 6.09
C SER A 10 8.69 9.54 6.38
N GLU A 11 8.44 10.39 7.38
CA GLU A 11 9.55 11.05 8.07
C GLU A 11 10.03 10.12 9.20
N HIS A 12 11.35 9.97 9.35
CA HIS A 12 11.98 9.17 10.42
C HIS A 12 11.71 7.66 10.44
N GLY A 13 11.39 7.05 9.30
CA GLY A 13 11.41 5.58 9.14
C GLY A 13 10.13 4.82 9.52
N ASN A 14 9.02 5.53 9.78
CA ASN A 14 7.72 4.91 10.02
C ASN A 14 6.84 4.99 8.77
N CYS A 15 6.37 3.86 8.25
CA CYS A 15 5.40 3.68 7.14
C CYS A 15 4.54 4.91 6.77
N PRO A 16 4.19 5.10 5.48
CA PRO A 16 4.07 4.05 4.47
C PRO A 16 5.13 4.04 3.35
N THR A 17 5.27 2.92 2.66
CA THR A 17 6.24 2.73 1.57
C THR A 17 5.59 2.04 0.37
N LEU A 18 5.94 2.50 -0.83
CA LEU A 18 5.48 1.94 -2.09
C LEU A 18 6.62 1.20 -2.79
N TYR A 19 6.33 -0.02 -3.25
CA TYR A 19 7.21 -0.86 -4.02
C TYR A 19 6.53 -1.32 -5.31
N GLU A 20 7.33 -1.82 -6.23
CA GLU A 20 6.89 -2.49 -7.46
C GLU A 20 7.53 -3.88 -7.54
N ILE A 21 6.77 -4.88 -7.96
CA ILE A 21 7.30 -6.19 -8.33
C ILE A 21 7.89 -6.05 -9.74
N GLU A 22 9.22 -6.11 -9.86
CA GLU A 22 9.92 -5.82 -11.14
C GLU A 22 9.46 -6.72 -12.29
N GLU A 23 9.04 -7.94 -12.00
CA GLU A 23 8.61 -8.90 -13.02
C GLU A 23 7.21 -8.66 -13.58
N THR A 24 6.31 -8.05 -12.80
CA THR A 24 4.89 -7.90 -13.19
C THR A 24 4.46 -6.45 -13.33
N GLY A 25 5.20 -5.51 -12.72
CA GLY A 25 4.77 -4.12 -12.57
C GLY A 25 3.71 -3.92 -11.49
N ASP A 26 3.32 -4.97 -10.76
CA ASP A 26 2.33 -4.85 -9.70
C ASP A 26 2.87 -4.02 -8.53
N LEU A 27 2.02 -3.18 -7.95
CA LEU A 27 2.36 -2.33 -6.82
C LEU A 27 2.15 -3.05 -5.50
N VAL A 28 3.11 -2.89 -4.58
CA VAL A 28 3.03 -3.39 -3.20
C VAL A 28 3.11 -2.21 -2.25
N VAL A 29 2.13 -2.13 -1.35
CA VAL A 29 2.03 -1.04 -0.37
C VAL A 29 2.29 -1.57 1.03
N GLN A 30 3.31 -1.04 1.68
CA GLN A 30 3.55 -1.25 3.11
C GLN A 30 2.92 -0.11 3.91
N GLY A 31 2.08 -0.45 4.88
CA GLY A 31 1.37 0.52 5.72
C GLY A 31 0.83 -0.12 7.00
N GLU A 32 0.09 0.67 7.78
CA GLU A 32 -0.60 0.20 8.98
C GLU A 32 -1.87 -0.56 8.60
N LEU A 33 -2.15 -1.68 9.26
CA LEU A 33 -3.37 -2.46 9.00
C LEU A 33 -4.62 -1.67 9.39
N LEU A 34 -5.64 -1.71 8.54
CA LEU A 34 -6.98 -1.22 8.88
C LEU A 34 -7.64 -2.20 9.86
N THR A 35 -7.75 -1.81 11.12
CA THR A 35 -8.32 -2.68 12.18
C THR A 35 -9.71 -2.25 12.67
N ASP A 36 -10.17 -1.04 12.30
CA ASP A 36 -11.48 -0.55 12.75
C ASP A 36 -12.62 -1.39 12.14
N PRO A 37 -13.42 -2.09 12.97
CA PRO A 37 -14.50 -2.95 12.48
C PRO A 37 -15.57 -2.18 11.69
N LYS A 38 -15.79 -0.88 11.97
CA LYS A 38 -16.75 -0.06 11.23
C LYS A 38 -16.28 0.24 9.81
N HIS A 39 -14.98 0.37 9.60
CA HIS A 39 -14.42 0.53 8.26
C HIS A 39 -14.35 -0.81 7.52
N LEU A 40 -13.91 -1.87 8.21
CA LEU A 40 -13.84 -3.22 7.64
C LEU A 40 -15.21 -3.71 7.14
N ALA A 41 -16.29 -3.44 7.87
CA ALA A 41 -17.65 -3.79 7.46
C ALA A 41 -18.14 -3.09 6.18
N GLN A 42 -17.44 -2.05 5.71
CA GLN A 42 -17.78 -1.31 4.48
C GLN A 42 -16.99 -1.78 3.25
N LEU A 43 -15.98 -2.64 3.43
CA LEU A 43 -15.23 -3.24 2.33
C LEU A 43 -16.11 -4.24 1.57
N ARG A 44 -15.83 -4.42 0.28
CA ARG A 44 -16.63 -5.26 -0.62
C ARG A 44 -15.78 -6.39 -1.19
N ASP A 45 -16.43 -7.53 -1.45
CA ASP A 45 -15.85 -8.69 -2.15
C ASP A 45 -14.53 -9.22 -1.53
N ILE A 46 -14.45 -9.22 -0.20
CA ILE A 46 -13.24 -9.55 0.57
C ILE A 46 -12.94 -11.06 0.52
N LYS A 47 -11.67 -11.40 0.27
CA LYS A 47 -11.13 -12.77 0.39
C LYS A 47 -10.35 -12.94 1.70
N GLU A 48 -10.30 -14.17 2.21
CA GLU A 48 -9.55 -14.51 3.43
C GLU A 48 -8.04 -14.20 3.34
N SER A 49 -7.48 -14.19 2.12
CA SER A 49 -6.07 -13.89 1.88
C SER A 49 -5.74 -12.39 1.80
N GLU A 50 -6.74 -11.52 1.89
CA GLU A 50 -6.55 -10.07 1.72
C GLU A 50 -6.22 -9.38 3.05
N ALA A 51 -5.30 -8.42 2.97
CA ALA A 51 -4.98 -7.51 4.06
C ALA A 51 -5.17 -6.07 3.57
N PHE A 52 -5.77 -5.24 4.42
CA PHE A 52 -6.06 -3.85 4.11
C PHE A 52 -5.12 -2.96 4.92
N VAL A 53 -4.43 -2.05 4.25
CA VAL A 53 -3.58 -1.06 4.91
C VAL A 53 -4.09 0.35 4.65
N VAL A 54 -3.90 1.23 5.62
CA VAL A 54 -4.18 2.66 5.50
C VAL A 54 -2.88 3.37 5.13
N VAL A 55 -2.93 4.18 4.06
CA VAL A 55 -1.81 5.03 3.65
C VAL A 55 -2.27 6.45 3.33
N PRO A 56 -1.47 7.49 3.62
CA PRO A 56 -1.69 8.83 3.12
C PRO A 56 -1.81 8.85 1.59
N ARG A 57 -2.82 9.58 1.10
CA ARG A 57 -3.04 9.81 -0.34
C ARG A 57 -1.79 10.26 -1.08
N GLU A 58 -0.92 11.02 -0.40
CA GLU A 58 0.22 11.63 -1.03
C GLU A 58 1.22 10.57 -1.55
N LEU A 59 1.30 9.42 -0.88
CA LEU A 59 2.16 8.29 -1.27
C LEU A 59 1.88 7.88 -2.71
N LEU A 60 0.61 7.67 -3.04
CA LEU A 60 0.19 7.27 -4.38
C LEU A 60 0.36 8.43 -5.37
N THR A 61 -0.08 9.63 -5.01
CA THR A 61 0.00 10.77 -5.95
C THR A 61 1.43 11.19 -6.30
N ARG A 62 2.40 10.94 -5.42
CA ARG A 62 3.81 11.29 -5.62
C ARG A 62 4.62 10.18 -6.26
N TYR A 63 4.39 8.93 -5.86
CA TYR A 63 5.29 7.81 -6.19
C TYR A 63 4.65 6.72 -7.05
N ALA A 64 3.32 6.65 -7.18
CA ALA A 64 2.72 5.67 -8.07
C ALA A 64 3.05 6.01 -9.54
N PRO A 65 3.42 5.01 -10.36
CA PRO A 65 3.57 5.18 -11.80
C PRO A 65 2.27 5.73 -12.41
N LYS A 66 2.41 6.58 -13.44
CA LYS A 66 1.28 7.22 -14.12
C LYS A 66 0.87 6.55 -15.42
N GLU A 67 1.64 5.55 -15.85
CA GLU A 67 1.54 4.85 -17.12
C GLU A 67 1.47 3.35 -16.89
#